data_AF-A0AAE1GUN8-F1
#
_entry.id   AF-A0AAE1GUN8-F1
#
_cell.length_a   1.000
_cell.length_b   1.000
_cell.length_c   1.000
_cell.angle_alpha   90.00
_cell.angle_beta   90.00
_cell.angle_gamma   90.00
#
_symmetry.space_group_name_H-M   'P 1'
#
loop_
_entity.id
_entity.type
_entity.pdbx_description
1 polymer ?
#
loop_
_entity_poly.entity_id
_entity_poly.type
_entity_poly.pdbx_seq_one_letter_code
_entity_poly.pdbx_strand_id
1 'polypeptide(L)'
;MGDGNDSFLDISQCSGYLLTSTPQKNKTFKTPAALKVGRRKIAAKGPICGICHICGKEYVRKRSFDDHMRLHVLVDVNSRYPNKEKIIEEAGNISQITLRQMMSMKGVGKWGGEHNMLLQRLTTDLKLCVPWQDFYKTVTEKYAESLCTGKYLLPSSLLPIICKISDKILGDRDMRDRLLQLLLNSVDFSSQMLECFVCEFVLCFGEQIISFLCKSVVGEKPSKPKENVVFDIEDRQVIYYVAGSVMRGMLRYGIKHSKNEDWNAIKNTIETRIDENGQGVEKASEADRAWTGEINRKSLFFIGSAAMDFFVSLTQVLYNIESDKDGNFKTETVVENVYEDGVTLLLWDELVGSSLHPDLSIRFLKGVTKSFTQTYAKGVALKKLNGHLKKAFVAISLRHSIAPRQ
;
A
#
# COMPACT_ATOMS: atom_id res chain seq x y z
N MET A 1 -29.43 38.22 25.85
CA MET A 1 -30.19 37.33 26.75
C MET A 1 -30.32 35.99 26.05
N GLY A 2 -29.60 35.01 26.57
CA GLY A 2 -29.39 33.70 25.96
C GLY A 2 -28.06 33.14 26.43
N ASP A 3 -27.91 33.01 27.76
CA ASP A 3 -26.81 32.32 28.41
C ASP A 3 -26.89 30.82 28.11
N GLY A 4 -25.74 30.18 27.86
CA GLY A 4 -25.71 28.77 27.49
C GLY A 4 -24.34 28.13 27.54
N ASN A 5 -23.72 28.19 28.73
CA ASN A 5 -22.72 27.26 29.30
C ASN A 5 -21.80 26.46 28.38
N ASP A 6 -20.52 26.83 28.48
CA ASP A 6 -19.36 25.95 28.34
C ASP A 6 -19.43 24.78 29.34
N SER A 7 -19.24 23.56 28.83
CA SER A 7 -18.71 22.46 29.63
C SER A 7 -17.85 21.53 28.78
N PHE A 8 -16.55 21.75 28.95
CA PHE A 8 -15.42 20.85 28.78
C PHE A 8 -15.76 19.37 29.06
N LEU A 9 -15.43 18.47 28.12
CA LEU A 9 -15.39 17.02 28.39
C LEU A 9 -14.02 16.45 28.03
N ASP A 10 -13.39 16.01 29.11
CA ASP A 10 -12.17 15.23 29.26
C ASP A 10 -12.30 13.86 28.57
N ILE A 11 -11.44 13.58 27.58
CA ILE A 11 -11.36 12.28 26.90
C ILE A 11 -10.17 11.52 27.47
N SER A 12 -10.39 10.91 28.63
CA SER A 12 -9.66 9.71 29.03
C SER A 12 -10.67 8.65 29.43
N GLN A 13 -10.83 7.62 28.58
CA GLN A 13 -11.07 6.24 28.98
C GLN A 13 -11.38 5.35 27.77
N CYS A 14 -10.46 4.43 27.52
CA CYS A 14 -10.69 3.19 26.81
C CYS A 14 -11.77 2.36 27.52
N SER A 15 -12.89 2.08 26.85
CA SER A 15 -13.86 1.04 27.20
C SER A 15 -14.39 0.49 25.88
N GLY A 16 -14.31 -0.79 25.55
CA GLY A 16 -14.79 -1.91 26.34
C GLY A 16 -16.05 -2.44 25.66
N TYR A 17 -15.88 -3.13 24.52
CA TYR A 17 -17.01 -3.75 23.82
C TYR A 17 -17.55 -4.93 24.66
N LEU A 18 -18.60 -4.65 25.43
CA LEU A 18 -19.51 -5.61 26.04
C LEU A 18 -20.41 -6.19 24.93
N LEU A 19 -20.28 -7.50 24.69
CA LEU A 19 -21.22 -8.27 23.90
C LEU A 19 -22.52 -8.43 24.69
N THR A 20 -23.61 -7.88 24.17
CA THR A 20 -24.97 -8.10 24.66
C THR A 20 -25.46 -9.48 24.18
N SER A 21 -25.71 -10.37 25.14
CA SER A 21 -26.32 -11.68 24.92
C SER A 21 -27.83 -11.55 24.72
N THR A 22 -28.35 -12.18 23.67
CA THR A 22 -29.78 -12.33 23.39
C THR A 22 -30.44 -13.41 24.28
N PRO A 23 -31.77 -13.38 24.48
CA PRO A 23 -32.45 -14.19 25.48
C PRO A 23 -32.71 -15.64 25.02
N GLN A 24 -32.35 -16.60 25.87
CA GLN A 24 -32.60 -18.03 25.68
C GLN A 24 -34.06 -18.40 25.91
N LYS A 25 -34.59 -19.25 25.01
CA LYS A 25 -35.89 -19.92 25.14
C LYS A 25 -35.82 -21.04 26.19
N ASN A 26 -36.81 -21.03 27.08
CA ASN A 26 -37.06 -22.04 28.11
C ASN A 26 -37.26 -23.45 27.53
N LYS A 27 -36.44 -24.41 27.98
CA LYS A 27 -36.77 -25.84 27.97
C LYS A 27 -36.55 -26.40 29.36
N THR A 28 -37.63 -26.83 29.97
CA THR A 28 -37.73 -27.48 31.27
C THR A 28 -37.33 -28.96 31.15
N PHE A 29 -36.32 -29.39 31.92
CA PHE A 29 -36.18 -30.79 32.32
C PHE A 29 -35.89 -30.84 33.82
N LYS A 30 -36.71 -31.64 34.51
CA LYS A 30 -36.68 -31.88 35.95
C LYS A 30 -35.76 -33.07 36.24
N THR A 31 -34.71 -32.86 37.03
CA THR A 31 -34.27 -33.77 38.10
C THR A 31 -33.20 -33.07 38.97
N PRO A 32 -33.29 -33.15 40.31
CA PRO A 32 -32.34 -32.49 41.20
C PRO A 32 -31.14 -33.40 41.44
N ALA A 33 -30.05 -33.18 40.70
CA ALA A 33 -28.75 -33.78 40.99
C ALA A 33 -27.88 -32.75 41.72
N ALA A 34 -27.40 -33.16 42.89
CA ALA A 34 -26.53 -32.46 43.83
C ALA A 34 -25.66 -31.33 43.24
N LEU A 35 -25.72 -30.18 43.91
CA LEU A 35 -24.76 -29.08 43.82
C LEU A 35 -23.34 -29.58 44.11
N LYS A 36 -22.67 -30.12 43.09
CA LYS A 36 -21.21 -30.08 43.04
C LYS A 36 -20.87 -28.62 42.80
N VAL A 37 -20.49 -27.93 43.87
CA VAL A 37 -19.69 -26.70 43.83
C VAL A 37 -18.42 -27.04 43.06
N GLY A 38 -18.52 -26.97 41.73
CA GLY A 38 -17.40 -27.07 40.84
C GLY A 38 -16.52 -25.88 41.15
N ARG A 39 -15.43 -26.13 41.90
CA ARG A 39 -14.26 -25.29 41.89
C ARG A 39 -14.04 -24.92 40.43
N ARG A 40 -14.37 -23.68 40.04
CA ARG A 40 -13.88 -23.12 38.79
C ARG A 40 -12.38 -23.27 38.92
N LYS A 41 -11.81 -24.28 38.24
CA LYS A 41 -10.37 -24.36 38.04
C LYS A 41 -10.01 -22.98 37.53
N ILE A 42 -9.33 -22.20 38.35
CA ILE A 42 -8.57 -21.05 37.90
C ILE A 42 -7.66 -21.67 36.86
N ALA A 43 -8.09 -21.59 35.59
CA ALA A 43 -7.39 -22.21 34.48
C ALA A 43 -5.99 -21.60 34.56
N ALA A 44 -5.01 -22.43 34.89
CA ALA A 44 -3.62 -22.03 34.93
C ALA A 44 -3.39 -21.19 33.68
N LYS A 45 -3.10 -19.90 33.85
CA LYS A 45 -2.77 -18.99 32.75
C LYS A 45 -1.72 -19.76 31.95
N GLY A 46 -2.07 -20.14 30.72
CA GLY A 46 -1.12 -20.82 29.84
C GLY A 46 0.17 -20.00 29.77
N PRO A 47 1.32 -20.64 29.51
CA PRO A 47 2.59 -19.93 29.47
C PRO A 47 2.46 -18.68 28.58
N ILE A 48 2.92 -17.54 29.10
CA ILE A 48 2.91 -16.28 28.35
C ILE A 48 3.74 -16.51 27.08
N CYS A 49 3.11 -16.31 25.93
CA CYS A 49 3.71 -16.56 24.63
C CYS A 49 4.54 -15.35 24.15
N GLY A 50 4.23 -14.15 24.63
CA GLY A 50 4.98 -12.93 24.31
C GLY A 50 4.48 -11.73 25.09
N ILE A 51 5.39 -10.80 25.36
CA ILE A 51 5.11 -9.47 25.93
C ILE A 51 5.45 -8.46 24.84
N CYS A 52 4.51 -7.55 24.54
CA CYS A 52 4.79 -6.48 23.59
C CYS A 52 5.78 -5.49 24.21
N HIS A 53 6.92 -5.28 23.56
CA HIS A 53 7.92 -4.32 24.03
C HIS A 53 7.47 -2.86 23.86
N ILE A 54 6.48 -2.59 23.00
CA ILE A 54 5.99 -1.23 22.73
C ILE A 54 4.99 -0.77 23.80
N CYS A 55 4.06 -1.63 24.21
CA CYS A 55 3.01 -1.26 25.18
C CYS A 55 2.96 -2.11 26.45
N GLY A 56 3.86 -3.09 26.60
CA GLY A 56 3.92 -3.98 27.78
C GLY A 56 2.81 -5.03 27.87
N LYS A 57 1.88 -5.11 26.92
CA LYS A 57 0.77 -6.09 26.97
C LYS A 57 1.28 -7.53 26.83
N GLU A 58 0.79 -8.41 27.69
CA GLU A 58 1.09 -9.84 27.67
C GLU A 58 0.06 -10.64 26.87
N TYR A 59 0.52 -11.64 26.13
CA TYR A 59 -0.32 -12.49 25.30
C TYR A 59 -0.04 -13.97 25.57
N VAL A 60 -1.10 -14.73 25.84
CA VAL A 60 -1.00 -16.20 26.03
C VAL A 60 -0.91 -16.96 24.70
N ARG A 61 -1.34 -16.34 23.59
CA ARG A 61 -1.34 -16.98 22.26
C ARG A 61 -0.48 -16.18 21.28
N LYS A 62 0.37 -16.88 20.52
CA LYS A 62 1.23 -16.29 19.48
C LYS A 62 0.45 -15.48 18.46
N ARG A 63 -0.68 -16.02 17.97
CA ARG A 63 -1.53 -15.32 16.99
C ARG A 63 -2.01 -13.96 17.50
N SER A 64 -2.44 -13.88 18.75
CA SER A 64 -2.89 -12.63 19.36
C SER A 64 -1.75 -11.63 19.53
N PHE A 65 -0.55 -12.11 19.88
CA PHE A 65 0.66 -11.29 19.92
C PHE A 65 1.02 -10.75 18.53
N ASP A 66 1.04 -11.61 17.50
CA ASP A 66 1.36 -11.23 16.12
C ASP A 66 0.35 -10.22 15.57
N ASP A 67 -0.95 -10.44 15.79
CA ASP A 67 -2.01 -9.52 15.37
C ASP A 67 -1.90 -8.17 16.12
N HIS A 68 -1.49 -8.19 17.39
CA HIS A 68 -1.23 -6.98 18.15
C HIS A 68 -0.01 -6.20 17.64
N MET A 69 1.09 -6.87 17.32
CA MET A 69 2.27 -6.19 16.76
C MET A 69 1.95 -5.53 15.41
N ARG A 70 1.05 -6.11 14.60
CA ARG A 70 0.56 -5.45 13.39
C ARG A 70 -0.17 -4.16 13.68
N LEU A 71 -0.98 -4.10 14.75
CA LEU A 71 -1.65 -2.86 15.13
C LEU A 71 -0.63 -1.76 15.46
N HIS A 72 0.51 -2.09 16.06
CA HIS A 72 1.57 -1.11 16.28
C HIS A 72 2.16 -0.60 14.96
N VAL A 73 2.44 -1.48 14.00
CA VAL A 73 2.91 -1.05 12.67
C VAL A 73 1.87 -0.17 11.97
N LEU A 74 0.59 -0.54 12.02
CA LEU A 74 -0.48 0.26 11.43
C LEU A 74 -0.66 1.61 12.12
N VAL A 75 -0.58 1.65 13.46
CA VAL A 75 -0.64 2.91 14.22
C VAL A 75 0.57 3.78 13.93
N ASP A 76 1.76 3.20 13.81
CA ASP A 76 2.98 3.92 13.45
C ASP A 76 2.87 4.49 12.03
N VAL A 77 2.49 3.68 11.05
CA VAL A 77 2.23 4.13 9.66
C VAL A 77 1.15 5.22 9.62
N ASN A 78 0.04 5.04 10.35
CA ASN A 78 -1.01 6.06 10.45
C ASN A 78 -0.54 7.35 11.13
N SER A 79 0.37 7.26 12.09
CA SER A 79 0.93 8.44 12.77
C SER A 79 1.86 9.26 11.86
N ARG A 80 2.35 8.67 10.77
CA ARG A 80 3.16 9.35 9.75
C ARG A 80 2.32 10.08 8.70
N TYR A 81 1.02 9.78 8.61
CA TYR A 81 0.14 10.59 7.75
C TYR A 81 0.13 12.04 8.27
N PRO A 82 0.31 13.02 7.38
CA PRO A 82 0.30 14.41 7.77
C PRO A 82 -1.11 14.78 8.26
N ASN A 83 -1.17 15.53 9.35
CA ASN A 83 -2.42 16.11 9.82
C ASN A 83 -2.90 17.22 8.87
N LYS A 84 -4.11 17.74 9.12
CA LYS A 84 -4.75 18.78 8.31
C LYS A 84 -3.82 19.99 8.14
N GLU A 85 -3.19 20.40 9.24
CA GLU A 85 -2.31 21.56 9.30
C GLU A 85 -1.10 21.38 8.39
N LYS A 86 -0.41 20.23 8.48
CA LYS A 86 0.76 19.95 7.65
C LYS A 86 0.41 19.84 6.15
N ILE A 87 -0.76 19.31 5.80
CA ILE A 87 -1.24 19.30 4.41
C ILE A 87 -1.44 20.74 3.90
N ILE A 88 -2.01 21.62 4.72
CA ILE A 88 -2.23 23.04 4.38
C ILE A 88 -0.91 23.81 4.29
N GLU A 89 0.05 23.55 5.17
CA GLU A 89 1.38 24.15 5.13
C GLU A 89 2.12 23.83 3.81
N GLU A 90 1.97 22.60 3.31
CA GLU A 90 2.57 22.15 2.05
C GLU A 90 1.79 22.56 0.79
N ALA A 91 0.63 23.21 0.93
CA ALA A 91 -0.24 23.59 -0.18
C ALA A 91 0.48 24.37 -1.28
N GLY A 92 1.36 25.30 -0.88
CA GLY A 92 2.15 26.11 -1.81
C GLY A 92 3.14 25.28 -2.63
N ASN A 93 3.80 24.30 -2.02
CA ASN A 93 4.73 23.41 -2.70
C ASN A 93 3.99 22.45 -3.66
N ILE A 94 2.91 21.84 -3.19
CA ILE A 94 2.02 20.97 -3.99
C ILE A 94 1.50 21.73 -5.22
N SER A 95 1.05 22.97 -5.03
CA SER A 95 0.59 23.86 -6.11
C SER A 95 1.67 24.11 -7.17
N GLN A 96 2.91 24.37 -6.73
CA GLN A 96 4.03 24.59 -7.66
C GLN A 96 4.44 23.34 -8.43
N ILE A 97 4.35 22.16 -7.82
CA ILE A 97 4.59 20.89 -8.52
C ILE A 97 3.47 20.66 -9.55
N THR A 98 2.22 20.93 -9.15
CA THR A 98 1.03 20.80 -10.01
C THR A 98 1.14 21.67 -11.26
N LEU A 99 1.45 22.97 -11.11
CA LEU A 99 1.63 23.86 -12.26
C LEU A 99 2.75 23.41 -13.21
N ARG A 100 3.87 22.91 -12.66
CA ARG A 100 4.97 22.37 -13.47
C ARG A 100 4.57 21.12 -14.26
N GLN A 101 3.79 20.24 -13.64
CA GLN A 101 3.22 19.07 -14.31
C GLN A 101 2.31 19.51 -15.45
N MET A 102 1.37 20.43 -15.20
CA MET A 102 0.45 20.95 -16.23
C MET A 102 1.20 21.63 -17.39
N MET A 103 2.29 22.37 -17.12
CA MET A 103 3.11 22.96 -18.20
C MET A 103 3.81 21.90 -19.08
N SER A 104 4.06 20.71 -18.56
CA SER A 104 4.64 19.61 -19.34
C SER A 104 3.60 18.87 -20.19
N MET A 105 2.32 19.05 -19.89
CA MET A 105 1.22 18.47 -20.65
C MET A 105 1.02 19.28 -21.93
N LYS A 106 0.85 18.60 -23.06
CA LYS A 106 0.53 19.28 -24.32
C LYS A 106 -0.89 19.81 -24.23
N GLY A 107 -1.05 21.14 -24.21
CA GLY A 107 -2.37 21.76 -24.28
C GLY A 107 -3.16 21.23 -25.48
N VAL A 108 -4.37 20.70 -25.24
CA VAL A 108 -5.20 20.09 -26.28
C VAL A 108 -6.35 21.03 -26.66
N GLY A 109 -6.65 21.11 -27.95
CA GLY A 109 -7.80 21.84 -28.47
C GLY A 109 -7.57 23.34 -28.66
N LYS A 110 -8.67 24.07 -28.86
CA LYS A 110 -8.66 25.50 -29.24
C LYS A 110 -8.07 26.45 -28.19
N TRP A 111 -7.96 26.00 -26.93
CA TRP A 111 -7.48 26.81 -25.81
C TRP A 111 -6.03 26.53 -25.43
N GLY A 112 -5.33 25.62 -26.11
CA GLY A 112 -3.98 25.20 -25.69
C GLY A 112 -2.97 26.35 -25.57
N GLY A 113 -3.05 27.34 -26.45
CA GLY A 113 -2.21 28.55 -26.39
C GLY A 113 -2.52 29.43 -25.16
N GLU A 114 -3.79 29.79 -24.96
CA GLU A 114 -4.24 30.59 -23.82
C GLU A 114 -3.95 29.89 -22.48
N HIS A 115 -4.18 28.58 -22.42
CA HIS A 115 -3.90 27.75 -21.25
C HIS A 115 -2.42 27.80 -20.86
N ASN A 116 -1.51 27.64 -21.83
CA ASN A 116 -0.08 27.72 -21.58
C ASN A 116 0.36 29.13 -21.14
N MET A 117 -0.25 30.18 -21.72
CA MET A 117 0.00 31.56 -21.28
C MET A 117 -0.45 31.79 -19.83
N LEU A 118 -1.61 31.25 -19.43
CA LEU A 118 -2.09 31.30 -18.05
C LEU A 118 -1.12 30.58 -17.11
N LEU A 119 -0.72 29.35 -17.44
CA LEU A 119 0.24 28.58 -16.64
C LEU A 119 1.58 29.30 -16.48
N GLN A 120 2.07 29.93 -17.55
CA GLN A 120 3.30 30.72 -17.51
C GLN A 120 3.14 31.90 -16.55
N ARG A 121 2.07 32.69 -16.66
CA ARG A 121 1.77 33.80 -15.74
C ARG A 121 1.63 33.35 -14.29
N LEU A 122 0.94 32.23 -14.04
CA LEU A 122 0.78 31.67 -12.69
C LEU A 122 2.12 31.25 -12.09
N THR A 123 3.04 30.76 -12.93
CA THR A 123 4.36 30.30 -12.49
C THR A 123 5.34 31.44 -12.28
N THR A 124 5.31 32.50 -13.11
CA THR A 124 6.26 33.62 -13.06
C THR A 124 5.79 34.77 -12.18
N ASP A 125 4.53 35.18 -12.33
CA ASP A 125 4.06 36.49 -11.86
C ASP A 125 3.20 36.37 -10.59
N LEU A 126 2.40 35.30 -10.50
CA LEU A 126 1.38 35.17 -9.46
C LEU A 126 1.76 34.27 -8.27
N LYS A 127 3.00 33.73 -8.24
CA LYS A 127 3.49 32.93 -7.10
C LYS A 127 3.32 33.62 -5.75
N LEU A 128 3.37 34.95 -5.72
CA LEU A 128 3.25 35.78 -4.52
C LEU A 128 1.90 36.53 -4.44
N CYS A 129 1.00 36.34 -5.40
CA CYS A 129 -0.27 37.04 -5.43
C CYS A 129 -1.25 36.40 -4.43
N VAL A 130 -1.83 37.22 -3.55
CA VAL A 130 -2.77 36.79 -2.51
C VAL A 130 -3.95 35.98 -3.09
N PRO A 131 -4.63 36.44 -4.16
CA PRO A 131 -5.67 35.65 -4.85
C PRO A 131 -5.27 34.22 -5.23
N TRP A 132 -4.06 34.00 -5.75
CA TRP A 132 -3.58 32.67 -6.10
C TRP A 132 -3.34 31.81 -4.85
N GLN A 133 -2.80 32.41 -3.79
CA GLN A 133 -2.62 31.72 -2.52
C GLN A 133 -3.94 31.28 -1.91
N ASP A 134 -4.94 32.15 -1.93
CA ASP A 134 -6.28 31.83 -1.45
C ASP A 134 -6.93 30.73 -2.30
N PHE A 135 -6.71 30.75 -3.61
CA PHE A 135 -7.22 29.74 -4.54
C PHE A 135 -6.73 28.34 -4.16
N TYR A 136 -5.40 28.11 -4.13
CA TYR A 136 -4.90 26.76 -3.88
C TYR A 136 -5.12 26.34 -2.42
N LYS A 137 -5.08 27.26 -1.45
CA LYS A 137 -5.39 26.96 -0.04
C LYS A 137 -6.83 26.47 0.11
N THR A 138 -7.78 27.13 -0.55
CA THR A 138 -9.20 26.72 -0.52
C THR A 138 -9.38 25.30 -1.07
N VAL A 139 -8.68 24.97 -2.16
CA VAL A 139 -8.69 23.60 -2.72
C VAL A 139 -8.06 22.61 -1.74
N THR A 140 -6.89 22.94 -1.15
CA THR A 140 -6.21 22.08 -0.17
C THR A 140 -7.05 21.83 1.08
N GLU A 141 -7.73 22.84 1.61
CA GLU A 141 -8.58 22.70 2.79
C GLU A 141 -9.67 21.65 2.58
N LYS A 142 -10.31 21.63 1.40
CA LYS A 142 -11.33 20.62 1.07
C LYS A 142 -10.78 19.21 1.00
N TYR A 143 -9.59 19.06 0.43
CA TYR A 143 -8.88 17.78 0.44
C TYR A 143 -8.51 17.37 1.87
N ALA A 144 -7.88 18.27 2.64
CA ALA A 144 -7.42 17.99 4.00
C ALA A 144 -8.58 17.63 4.95
N GLU A 145 -9.72 18.33 4.89
CA GLU A 145 -10.90 18.03 5.68
C GLU A 145 -11.42 16.62 5.44
N SER A 146 -11.52 16.22 4.17
CA SER A 146 -12.04 14.91 3.81
C SER A 146 -11.04 13.81 4.13
N LEU A 147 -9.75 14.05 3.89
CA LEU A 147 -8.67 13.08 4.14
C LEU A 147 -8.47 12.83 5.64
N CYS A 148 -8.49 13.85 6.49
CA CYS A 148 -8.25 13.64 7.92
C CYS A 148 -9.38 12.88 8.64
N THR A 149 -10.55 12.71 8.03
CA THR A 149 -11.65 11.93 8.62
C THR A 149 -11.55 10.42 8.36
N GLY A 150 -10.75 9.99 7.38
CA GLY A 150 -10.63 8.58 7.02
C GLY A 150 -9.43 7.88 7.66
N LYS A 151 -9.55 6.57 7.85
CA LYS A 151 -8.43 5.69 8.18
C LYS A 151 -7.98 4.99 6.90
N TYR A 152 -6.77 5.29 6.44
CA TYR A 152 -6.26 4.77 5.18
C TYR A 152 -5.07 3.86 5.43
N LEU A 153 -5.21 2.61 5.00
CA LEU A 153 -4.16 1.61 5.17
C LEU A 153 -3.20 1.56 3.98
N LEU A 154 -3.67 1.96 2.79
CA LEU A 154 -2.92 1.85 1.53
C LEU A 154 -3.16 3.08 0.63
N PRO A 155 -2.17 3.52 -0.16
CA PRO A 155 -2.31 4.61 -1.13
C PRO A 155 -3.50 4.46 -2.11
N SER A 156 -3.79 3.26 -2.61
CA SER A 156 -4.89 3.02 -3.56
C SER A 156 -6.23 3.34 -2.96
N SER A 157 -6.38 3.14 -1.65
CA SER A 157 -7.62 3.49 -0.95
C SER A 157 -7.84 5.01 -0.92
N LEU A 158 -6.79 5.81 -1.12
CA LEU A 158 -6.90 7.26 -1.25
C LEU A 158 -7.45 7.66 -2.61
N LEU A 159 -7.14 6.94 -3.69
CA LEU A 159 -7.50 7.38 -5.04
C LEU A 159 -9.02 7.57 -5.24
N PRO A 160 -9.90 6.61 -4.92
CA PRO A 160 -11.35 6.81 -5.01
C PRO A 160 -11.86 7.98 -4.14
N ILE A 161 -11.18 8.24 -3.03
CA ILE A 161 -11.54 9.32 -2.10
C ILE A 161 -11.14 10.66 -2.68
N ILE A 162 -9.92 10.78 -3.21
CA ILE A 162 -9.43 11.96 -3.90
C ILE A 162 -10.33 12.27 -5.09
N CYS A 163 -10.65 11.29 -5.94
CA CYS A 163 -11.60 11.49 -7.04
C CYS A 163 -12.95 12.00 -6.55
N LYS A 164 -13.50 11.39 -5.49
CA LYS A 164 -14.77 11.84 -4.89
C LYS A 164 -14.69 13.26 -4.33
N ILE A 165 -13.53 13.68 -3.80
CA ILE A 165 -13.31 15.05 -3.33
C ILE A 165 -13.21 16.00 -4.53
N SER A 166 -12.46 15.63 -5.58
CA SER A 166 -12.38 16.40 -6.83
C SER A 166 -13.76 16.62 -7.43
N ASP A 167 -14.57 15.57 -7.51
CA ASP A 167 -15.95 15.65 -8.01
C ASP A 167 -16.81 16.59 -7.17
N LYS A 168 -16.64 16.59 -5.85
CA LYS A 168 -17.35 17.54 -4.97
C LYS A 168 -16.90 18.98 -5.20
N ILE A 169 -15.60 19.22 -5.32
CA ILE A 169 -15.04 20.56 -5.59
C ILE A 169 -15.55 21.08 -6.93
N LEU A 170 -15.53 20.24 -7.97
CA LEU A 170 -15.95 20.60 -9.32
C LEU A 170 -17.47 20.62 -9.51
N GLY A 171 -18.21 19.89 -8.68
CA GLY A 171 -19.68 19.88 -8.65
C GLY A 171 -20.30 21.00 -7.82
N ASP A 172 -19.55 21.57 -6.88
CA ASP A 172 -19.97 22.71 -6.06
C ASP A 172 -19.87 24.01 -6.86
N ARG A 173 -21.03 24.52 -7.28
CA ARG A 173 -21.14 25.73 -8.11
C ARG A 173 -20.61 26.97 -7.39
N ASP A 174 -20.94 27.14 -6.11
CA ASP A 174 -20.54 28.32 -5.34
C ASP A 174 -19.02 28.31 -5.12
N MET A 175 -18.45 27.14 -4.86
CA MET A 175 -17.00 26.97 -4.76
C MET A 175 -16.31 27.27 -6.09
N ARG A 176 -16.82 26.75 -7.21
CA ARG A 176 -16.29 27.05 -8.54
C ARG A 176 -16.36 28.52 -8.88
N ASP A 177 -17.49 29.18 -8.65
CA ASP A 177 -17.67 30.60 -8.94
C ASP A 177 -16.68 31.44 -8.12
N ARG A 178 -16.45 31.08 -6.85
CA ARG A 178 -15.41 31.70 -6.01
C ARG A 178 -14.00 31.50 -6.56
N LEU A 179 -13.66 30.27 -6.97
CA LEU A 179 -12.35 29.95 -7.57
C LEU A 179 -12.13 30.72 -8.88
N LEU A 180 -13.17 30.82 -9.73
CA LEU A 180 -13.12 31.59 -10.97
C LEU A 180 -12.97 33.09 -10.71
N GLN A 181 -13.66 33.65 -9.70
CA GLN A 181 -13.50 35.06 -9.33
C GLN A 181 -12.07 35.39 -8.89
N LEU A 182 -11.41 34.50 -8.13
CA LEU A 182 -10.00 34.68 -7.74
C LEU A 182 -9.06 34.73 -8.97
N LEU A 183 -9.36 33.94 -10.01
CA LEU A 183 -8.61 33.95 -11.25
C LEU A 183 -8.94 35.16 -12.14
N LEU A 184 -10.22 35.47 -12.35
CA LEU A 184 -10.67 36.59 -13.18
C LEU A 184 -10.11 37.94 -12.71
N ASN A 185 -10.01 38.14 -11.40
CA ASN A 185 -9.40 39.35 -10.85
C ASN A 185 -7.88 39.46 -11.13
N SER A 186 -7.26 38.37 -11.57
CA SER A 186 -5.82 38.27 -11.78
C SER A 186 -5.44 38.25 -13.27
N VAL A 187 -6.36 37.88 -14.17
CA VAL A 187 -6.04 37.63 -15.59
C VAL A 187 -7.22 37.86 -16.55
N ASP A 188 -6.92 38.42 -17.73
CA ASP A 188 -7.87 38.57 -18.84
C ASP A 188 -7.95 37.30 -19.71
N PHE A 189 -8.75 36.33 -19.29
CA PHE A 189 -9.07 35.15 -20.11
C PHE A 189 -10.56 34.86 -20.14
N SER A 190 -11.00 34.09 -21.16
CA SER A 190 -12.39 33.68 -21.27
C SER A 190 -12.80 32.79 -20.10
N SER A 191 -14.05 32.96 -19.62
CA SER A 191 -14.60 32.15 -18.52
C SER A 191 -14.54 30.64 -18.82
N GLN A 192 -14.76 30.25 -20.08
CA GLN A 192 -14.70 28.83 -20.50
C GLN A 192 -13.30 28.25 -20.37
N MET A 193 -12.26 29.02 -20.71
CA MET A 193 -10.87 28.57 -20.55
C MET A 193 -10.52 28.43 -19.06
N LEU A 194 -10.93 29.39 -18.23
CA LEU A 194 -10.71 29.33 -16.78
C LEU A 194 -11.43 28.13 -16.13
N GLU A 195 -12.64 27.78 -16.59
CA GLU A 195 -13.32 26.56 -16.14
C GLU A 195 -12.54 25.29 -16.49
N CYS A 196 -12.01 25.20 -17.72
CA CYS A 196 -11.14 24.10 -18.12
C CYS A 196 -9.88 24.02 -17.23
N PHE A 197 -9.24 25.16 -16.97
CA PHE A 197 -8.08 25.25 -16.09
C PHE A 197 -8.42 24.78 -14.67
N VAL A 198 -9.54 25.21 -14.08
CA VAL A 198 -9.94 24.79 -12.71
C VAL A 198 -10.13 23.28 -12.65
N CYS A 199 -10.81 22.69 -13.65
CA CYS A 199 -10.98 21.24 -13.74
C CYS A 199 -9.63 20.50 -13.79
N GLU A 200 -8.75 20.90 -14.70
CA GLU A 200 -7.44 20.27 -14.86
C GLU A 200 -6.57 20.44 -13.60
N PHE A 201 -6.54 21.65 -13.03
CA PHE A 201 -5.81 21.95 -11.81
C PHE A 201 -6.29 21.08 -10.65
N VAL A 202 -7.60 20.99 -10.39
CA VAL A 202 -8.13 20.19 -9.25
C VAL A 202 -7.76 18.72 -9.36
N LEU A 203 -7.77 18.16 -10.57
CA LEU A 203 -7.41 16.77 -10.83
C LEU A 203 -5.91 16.52 -10.63
N CYS A 204 -5.05 17.32 -11.28
CA CYS A 204 -3.59 17.22 -11.10
C CYS A 204 -3.17 17.52 -9.65
N PHE A 205 -3.84 18.45 -8.99
CA PHE A 205 -3.59 18.78 -7.59
C PHE A 205 -3.93 17.61 -6.65
N GLY A 206 -5.03 16.90 -6.93
CA GLY A 206 -5.40 15.68 -6.21
C GLY A 206 -4.32 14.58 -6.32
N GLU A 207 -3.75 14.39 -7.52
CA GLU A 207 -2.62 13.48 -7.74
C GLU A 207 -1.39 13.88 -6.90
N GLN A 208 -1.05 15.18 -6.88
CA GLN A 208 0.08 15.67 -6.09
C GLN A 208 -0.16 15.57 -4.58
N ILE A 209 -1.40 15.67 -4.11
CA ILE A 209 -1.75 15.35 -2.72
C ILE A 209 -1.48 13.87 -2.43
N ILE A 210 -1.89 12.93 -3.28
CA ILE A 210 -1.59 11.50 -3.09
C ILE A 210 -0.08 11.30 -2.98
N SER A 211 0.68 11.88 -3.91
CA SER A 211 2.15 11.82 -3.90
C SER A 211 2.75 12.34 -2.59
N PHE A 212 2.25 13.47 -2.09
CA PHE A 212 2.65 14.04 -0.80
C PHE A 212 2.32 13.13 0.39
N LEU A 213 1.11 12.58 0.45
CA LEU A 213 0.69 11.66 1.50
C LEU A 213 1.56 10.40 1.50
N CYS A 214 1.78 9.81 0.33
CA CYS A 214 2.66 8.64 0.18
C CYS A 214 4.07 8.93 0.69
N LYS A 215 4.68 10.05 0.29
CA LYS A 215 6.02 10.45 0.76
C LYS A 215 6.06 10.64 2.28
N SER A 216 5.01 11.24 2.86
CA SER A 216 4.92 11.45 4.31
C SER A 216 4.87 10.13 5.09
N VAL A 217 4.12 9.15 4.57
CA VAL A 217 4.00 7.81 5.18
C VAL A 217 5.31 7.03 5.13
N VAL A 218 5.99 7.07 3.98
CA VAL A 218 7.31 6.46 3.80
C VAL A 218 8.34 7.10 4.73
N GLY A 219 8.16 8.40 5.00
CA GLY A 219 9.03 9.23 5.80
C GLY A 219 10.22 9.72 4.98
N GLU A 220 10.70 10.92 5.28
CA GLU A 220 12.03 11.38 4.89
C GLU A 220 13.06 10.66 5.77
N LYS A 221 13.18 9.33 5.66
CA LYS A 221 14.38 8.69 6.20
C LYS A 221 15.56 9.26 5.41
N PRO A 222 16.64 9.72 6.05
CA PRO A 222 17.89 9.96 5.36
C PRO A 222 18.24 8.61 4.73
N SER A 223 17.94 8.47 3.45
CA SER A 223 18.30 7.28 2.74
C SER A 223 19.82 7.29 2.79
N LYS A 224 20.41 6.30 3.50
CA LYS A 224 21.71 5.82 3.02
C LYS A 224 21.51 5.67 1.52
N PRO A 225 22.33 6.31 0.67
CA PRO A 225 22.11 6.30 -0.76
C PRO A 225 21.84 4.85 -1.15
N LYS A 226 20.57 4.57 -1.50
CA LYS A 226 20.17 3.23 -1.89
C LYS A 226 20.92 3.04 -3.19
N GLU A 227 21.95 2.19 -3.18
CA GLU A 227 22.52 1.74 -4.43
C GLU A 227 21.37 1.06 -5.16
N ASN A 228 20.86 1.73 -6.20
CA ASN A 228 19.91 1.12 -7.11
C ASN A 228 20.68 -0.01 -7.78
N VAL A 229 20.46 -1.22 -7.29
CA VAL A 229 21.09 -2.41 -7.83
C VAL A 229 20.44 -2.63 -9.17
N VAL A 230 21.23 -2.46 -10.24
CA VAL A 230 20.78 -2.78 -11.58
C VAL A 230 20.82 -4.30 -11.70
N PHE A 231 19.65 -4.92 -11.66
CA PHE A 231 19.51 -6.35 -11.92
C PHE A 231 19.74 -6.62 -13.40
N ASP A 232 20.71 -7.46 -13.71
CA ASP A 232 20.92 -7.94 -15.05
C ASP A 232 19.80 -8.89 -15.50
N ILE A 233 19.87 -9.35 -16.75
CA ILE A 233 18.86 -10.23 -17.32
C ILE A 233 18.77 -11.58 -16.60
N GLU A 234 19.88 -12.11 -16.10
CA GLU A 234 19.90 -13.40 -15.40
C GLU A 234 19.25 -13.28 -14.02
N ASP A 235 19.55 -12.22 -13.29
CA ASP A 235 18.94 -11.95 -11.99
C ASP A 235 17.43 -11.71 -12.16
N ARG A 236 17.00 -10.98 -13.18
CA ARG A 236 15.57 -10.80 -13.51
C ARG A 236 14.87 -12.13 -13.82
N GLN A 237 15.47 -12.98 -14.63
CA GLN A 237 14.96 -14.32 -14.95
C GLN A 237 14.78 -15.19 -13.69
N VAL A 238 15.76 -15.15 -12.79
CA VAL A 238 15.69 -15.84 -11.50
C VAL A 238 14.55 -15.29 -10.64
N ILE A 239 14.43 -13.96 -10.53
CA ILE A 239 13.36 -13.29 -9.78
C ILE A 239 12.00 -13.74 -10.33
N TYR A 240 11.82 -13.70 -11.65
CA TYR A 240 10.60 -14.11 -12.33
C TYR A 240 10.22 -15.56 -12.00
N TYR A 241 11.19 -16.48 -12.08
CA TYR A 241 10.96 -17.89 -11.75
C TYR A 241 10.54 -18.09 -10.28
N VAL A 242 11.26 -17.46 -9.34
CA VAL A 242 10.98 -17.61 -7.91
C VAL A 242 9.61 -17.02 -7.59
N ALA A 243 9.29 -15.86 -8.15
CA ALA A 243 8.00 -15.20 -8.03
C ALA A 243 6.86 -16.07 -8.55
N GLY A 244 6.99 -16.63 -9.76
CA GLY A 244 6.04 -17.56 -10.34
C GLY A 244 5.81 -18.80 -9.45
N SER A 245 6.88 -19.38 -8.92
CA SER A 245 6.79 -20.51 -7.98
C SER A 245 6.01 -20.16 -6.71
N VAL A 246 6.27 -18.98 -6.12
CA VAL A 246 5.56 -18.48 -4.93
C VAL A 246 4.08 -18.24 -5.22
N MET A 247 3.76 -17.53 -6.30
CA MET A 247 2.38 -17.24 -6.70
C MET A 247 1.60 -18.51 -6.97
N ARG A 248 2.22 -19.51 -7.62
CA ARG A 248 1.61 -20.83 -7.80
C ARG A 248 1.28 -21.51 -6.47
N GLY A 249 2.21 -21.43 -5.50
CA GLY A 249 2.01 -21.97 -4.16
C GLY A 249 0.80 -21.35 -3.47
N MET A 250 0.69 -20.02 -3.55
CA MET A 250 -0.45 -19.27 -3.02
C MET A 250 -1.76 -19.62 -3.72
N LEU A 251 -1.76 -19.71 -5.06
CA LEU A 251 -2.93 -20.08 -5.84
C LEU A 251 -3.44 -21.48 -5.47
N ARG A 252 -2.54 -22.47 -5.38
CA ARG A 252 -2.89 -23.84 -4.95
C ARG A 252 -3.49 -23.86 -3.56
N TYR A 253 -2.94 -23.05 -2.65
CA TYR A 253 -3.46 -22.93 -1.30
C TYR A 253 -4.87 -22.31 -1.30
N GLY A 254 -5.07 -21.26 -2.10
CA GLY A 254 -6.38 -20.64 -2.34
C GLY A 254 -7.41 -21.62 -2.90
N ILE A 255 -7.04 -22.42 -3.91
CA ILE A 255 -7.90 -23.48 -4.49
C ILE A 255 -8.29 -24.51 -3.42
N LYS A 256 -7.33 -24.97 -2.62
CA LYS A 256 -7.58 -25.96 -1.54
C LYS A 256 -8.52 -25.40 -0.46
N HIS A 257 -8.57 -24.09 -0.29
CA HIS A 257 -9.34 -23.41 0.73
C HIS A 257 -10.40 -22.46 0.16
N SER A 258 -10.92 -22.77 -1.03
CA SER A 258 -11.91 -21.95 -1.74
C SER A 258 -13.23 -21.73 -1.00
N LYS A 259 -13.54 -22.56 0.00
CA LYS A 259 -14.69 -22.36 0.90
C LYS A 259 -14.51 -21.18 1.87
N ASN A 260 -13.28 -20.72 2.08
CA ASN A 260 -12.98 -19.55 2.88
C ASN A 260 -12.96 -18.32 1.96
N GLU A 261 -13.78 -17.32 2.28
CA GLU A 261 -13.96 -16.12 1.45
C GLU A 261 -12.65 -15.36 1.23
N ASP A 262 -11.80 -15.22 2.25
CA ASP A 262 -10.49 -14.57 2.13
C ASP A 262 -9.60 -15.29 1.09
N TRP A 263 -9.54 -16.62 1.15
CA TRP A 263 -8.73 -17.41 0.24
C TRP A 263 -9.29 -17.44 -1.18
N ASN A 264 -10.62 -17.41 -1.31
CA ASN A 264 -11.26 -17.28 -2.60
C ASN A 264 -10.98 -15.91 -3.24
N ALA A 265 -11.00 -14.82 -2.46
CA ALA A 265 -10.65 -13.49 -2.93
C ALA A 265 -9.17 -13.41 -3.35
N ILE A 266 -8.25 -13.98 -2.56
CA ILE A 266 -6.82 -14.08 -2.93
C ILE A 266 -6.66 -14.88 -4.22
N LYS A 267 -7.31 -16.04 -4.32
CA LYS A 267 -7.27 -16.90 -5.52
C LYS A 267 -7.71 -16.12 -6.76
N ASN A 268 -8.88 -15.49 -6.70
CA ASN A 268 -9.40 -14.69 -7.81
C ASN A 268 -8.44 -13.55 -8.18
N THR A 269 -7.89 -12.85 -7.19
CA THR A 269 -6.93 -11.77 -7.44
C THR A 269 -5.68 -12.28 -8.17
N ILE A 270 -5.14 -13.43 -7.77
CA ILE A 270 -4.01 -14.05 -8.47
C ILE A 270 -4.39 -14.36 -9.92
N GLU A 271 -5.54 -14.98 -10.17
CA GLU A 271 -6.00 -15.37 -11.52
C GLU A 271 -6.28 -14.15 -12.42
N THR A 272 -6.78 -13.03 -11.88
CA THR A 272 -7.21 -11.88 -12.70
C THR A 272 -6.20 -10.76 -12.82
N ARG A 273 -5.22 -10.67 -11.91
CA ARG A 273 -4.28 -9.54 -11.85
C ARG A 273 -2.81 -9.96 -11.93
N ILE A 274 -2.49 -11.18 -11.51
CA ILE A 274 -1.10 -11.63 -11.38
C ILE A 274 -0.74 -12.66 -12.46
N ASP A 275 -1.64 -13.58 -12.79
CA ASP A 275 -1.47 -14.55 -13.87
C ASP A 275 -1.35 -13.82 -15.21
N GLU A 276 -0.32 -14.11 -16.00
CA GLU A 276 -0.18 -13.53 -17.35
C GLU A 276 -1.34 -13.94 -18.29
N ASN A 277 -2.05 -15.01 -17.96
CA ASN A 277 -3.25 -15.44 -18.69
C ASN A 277 -4.52 -14.74 -18.21
N GLY A 278 -4.43 -13.92 -17.16
CA GLY A 278 -5.51 -13.10 -16.65
C GLY A 278 -5.92 -12.03 -17.65
N GLN A 279 -7.23 -11.72 -17.68
CA GLN A 279 -7.75 -10.73 -18.61
C GLN A 279 -7.18 -9.33 -18.32
N GLY A 280 -6.55 -8.74 -19.34
CA GLY A 280 -5.96 -7.39 -19.24
C GLY A 280 -4.66 -7.33 -18.44
N VAL A 281 -4.06 -8.47 -18.12
CA VAL A 281 -2.71 -8.51 -17.52
C VAL A 281 -1.69 -8.39 -18.63
N GLU A 282 -0.85 -7.36 -18.56
CA GLU A 282 0.27 -7.21 -19.48
C GLU A 282 1.34 -8.28 -19.21
N LYS A 283 1.87 -8.89 -20.26
CA LYS A 283 2.86 -9.94 -20.16
C LYS A 283 4.22 -9.37 -19.78
N ALA A 284 4.99 -10.12 -19.00
CA ALA A 284 6.40 -9.80 -18.78
C ALA A 284 7.23 -9.95 -20.06
N SER A 285 8.51 -9.57 -19.99
CA SER A 285 9.42 -9.61 -21.15
C SER A 285 9.50 -11.02 -21.75
N GLU A 286 9.55 -11.11 -23.08
CA GLU A 286 9.63 -12.40 -23.77
C GLU A 286 10.89 -13.19 -23.37
N ALA A 287 11.99 -12.50 -23.07
CA ALA A 287 13.22 -13.12 -22.59
C ALA A 287 13.05 -13.81 -21.23
N ASP A 288 12.36 -13.17 -20.28
CA ASP A 288 12.08 -13.76 -18.96
C ASP A 288 11.16 -14.98 -19.08
N ARG A 289 10.14 -14.87 -19.95
CA ARG A 289 9.15 -15.92 -20.22
C ARG A 289 9.78 -17.12 -20.92
N ALA A 290 10.57 -16.90 -21.97
CA ALA A 290 11.23 -17.96 -22.74
C ALA A 290 12.18 -18.77 -21.86
N TRP A 291 13.08 -18.09 -21.12
CA TRP A 291 14.00 -18.75 -20.19
C TRP A 291 13.28 -19.56 -19.13
N THR A 292 12.22 -18.98 -18.55
CA THR A 292 11.39 -19.70 -17.58
C THR A 292 10.73 -20.92 -18.21
N GLY A 293 10.24 -20.80 -19.45
CA GLY A 293 9.65 -21.89 -20.22
C GLY A 293 10.59 -23.06 -20.47
N GLU A 294 11.85 -22.80 -20.79
CA GLU A 294 12.88 -23.84 -21.01
C GLU A 294 13.16 -24.67 -19.75
N ILE A 295 13.12 -24.01 -18.59
CA ILE A 295 13.37 -24.63 -17.29
C ILE A 295 12.08 -25.25 -16.71
N ASN A 296 10.92 -24.83 -17.20
CA ASN A 296 9.63 -25.19 -16.67
C ASN A 296 9.24 -26.64 -17.04
N ARG A 297 9.10 -27.50 -16.02
CA ARG A 297 8.49 -28.84 -16.15
C ARG A 297 6.96 -28.80 -16.29
N LYS A 298 6.43 -27.95 -17.17
CA LYS A 298 4.99 -27.77 -17.49
C LYS A 298 4.09 -27.36 -16.32
N SER A 299 4.65 -26.62 -15.37
CA SER A 299 4.00 -26.45 -14.08
C SER A 299 4.20 -25.07 -13.46
N LEU A 300 5.21 -24.30 -13.84
CA LEU A 300 5.41 -22.95 -13.33
C LEU A 300 4.25 -22.03 -13.74
N PHE A 301 3.93 -21.12 -12.82
CA PHE A 301 2.96 -20.05 -13.03
C PHE A 301 3.71 -18.85 -13.59
N PHE A 302 3.23 -18.30 -14.70
CA PHE A 302 3.82 -17.15 -15.35
C PHE A 302 3.10 -15.88 -14.86
N ILE A 303 3.86 -14.84 -14.54
CA ILE A 303 3.36 -13.63 -13.90
C ILE A 303 3.38 -12.45 -14.89
N GLY A 304 2.46 -11.50 -14.74
CA GLY A 304 2.45 -10.28 -15.54
C GLY A 304 3.61 -9.31 -15.26
N SER A 305 3.73 -8.26 -16.07
CA SER A 305 4.77 -7.21 -15.95
C SER A 305 4.72 -6.51 -14.59
N ALA A 306 3.55 -6.04 -14.16
CA ALA A 306 3.38 -5.37 -12.85
C ALA A 306 3.79 -6.27 -11.66
N ALA A 307 3.50 -7.57 -11.74
CA ALA A 307 3.94 -8.52 -10.73
C ALA A 307 5.47 -8.63 -10.71
N MET A 308 6.09 -8.70 -11.89
CA MET A 308 7.53 -8.73 -12.02
C MET A 308 8.19 -7.48 -11.41
N ASP A 309 7.65 -6.29 -11.67
CA ASP A 309 8.16 -5.03 -11.11
C ASP A 309 8.08 -5.01 -9.58
N PHE A 310 6.97 -5.48 -9.00
CA PHE A 310 6.86 -5.67 -7.56
C PHE A 310 7.95 -6.60 -7.01
N PHE A 311 8.19 -7.75 -7.65
CA PHE A 311 9.20 -8.70 -7.19
C PHE A 311 10.64 -8.20 -7.37
N VAL A 312 10.92 -7.40 -8.40
CA VAL A 312 12.20 -6.71 -8.58
C VAL A 312 12.41 -5.69 -7.45
N SER A 313 11.40 -4.88 -7.15
CA SER A 313 11.44 -3.93 -6.03
C SER A 313 11.62 -4.64 -4.67
N LEU A 314 10.89 -5.74 -4.45
CA LEU A 314 11.06 -6.59 -3.26
C LEU A 314 12.48 -7.17 -3.16
N THR A 315 13.08 -7.52 -4.29
CA THR A 315 14.46 -8.01 -4.32
C THR A 315 15.45 -6.89 -3.98
N GLN A 316 15.23 -5.66 -4.44
CA GLN A 316 16.02 -4.51 -4.02
C GLN A 316 15.94 -4.30 -2.49
N VAL A 317 14.76 -4.46 -1.88
CA VAL A 317 14.60 -4.40 -0.43
C VAL A 317 15.43 -5.48 0.26
N LEU A 318 15.44 -6.71 -0.27
CA LEU A 318 16.29 -7.79 0.24
C LEU A 318 17.77 -7.42 0.19
N TYR A 319 18.27 -6.93 -0.94
CA TYR A 319 19.67 -6.52 -1.10
C TYR A 319 20.09 -5.45 -0.08
N ASN A 320 19.23 -4.45 0.14
CA ASN A 320 19.51 -3.37 1.09
C ASN A 320 19.59 -3.86 2.55
N ILE A 321 18.94 -4.97 2.88
CA ILE A 321 18.93 -5.56 4.23
C ILE A 321 20.09 -6.53 4.43
N GLU A 322 20.69 -7.04 3.36
CA GLU A 322 21.77 -8.02 3.43
C GLU A 322 23.06 -7.39 4.00
N SER A 323 23.13 -7.20 5.32
CA SER A 323 24.25 -6.55 5.99
C SER A 323 25.52 -7.39 5.98
N ASP A 324 25.39 -8.72 6.06
CA ASP A 324 26.49 -9.61 6.43
C ASP A 324 26.96 -10.52 5.29
N LYS A 325 26.45 -10.34 4.06
CA LYS A 325 26.78 -11.17 2.87
C LYS A 325 26.55 -12.69 3.02
N ASP A 326 26.06 -13.17 4.16
CA ASP A 326 25.82 -14.60 4.44
C ASP A 326 24.52 -15.15 3.81
N GLY A 327 23.71 -14.30 3.16
CA GLY A 327 22.42 -14.70 2.59
C GLY A 327 21.36 -15.07 3.64
N ASN A 328 21.59 -14.75 4.91
CA ASN A 328 20.64 -15.01 5.99
C ASN A 328 19.71 -13.82 6.20
N PHE A 329 18.51 -13.90 5.63
CA PHE A 329 17.50 -12.87 5.76
C PHE A 329 16.57 -13.20 6.93
N LYS A 330 16.54 -12.34 7.96
CA LYS A 330 15.46 -12.37 8.96
C LYS A 330 14.17 -11.94 8.29
N THR A 331 13.30 -12.90 7.98
CA THR A 331 12.13 -12.67 7.13
C THR A 331 11.21 -11.57 7.68
N GLU A 332 11.11 -11.48 9.00
CA GLU A 332 10.31 -10.47 9.70
C GLU A 332 10.89 -9.07 9.52
N THR A 333 12.22 -8.91 9.55
CA THR A 333 12.91 -7.66 9.20
C THR A 333 12.66 -7.28 7.73
N VAL A 334 12.62 -8.25 6.82
CA VAL A 334 12.27 -7.99 5.41
C VAL A 334 10.85 -7.46 5.29
N VAL A 335 9.88 -8.09 5.95
CA VAL A 335 8.49 -7.64 5.93
C VAL A 335 8.36 -6.22 6.46
N GLU A 336 9.05 -5.89 7.55
CA GLU A 336 9.07 -4.52 8.10
C GLU A 336 9.65 -3.51 7.10
N ASN A 337 10.78 -3.83 6.48
CA ASN A 337 11.39 -2.96 5.47
C ASN A 337 10.54 -2.84 4.20
N VAL A 338 9.80 -3.88 3.81
CA VAL A 338 8.84 -3.79 2.70
C VAL A 338 7.71 -2.82 3.04
N TYR A 339 7.23 -2.80 4.28
CA TYR A 339 6.22 -1.82 4.71
C TYR A 339 6.76 -0.40 4.82
N GLU A 340 8.07 -0.25 5.02
CA GLU A 340 8.71 1.07 5.00
C GLU A 340 9.13 1.50 3.58
N ASP A 341 9.23 0.58 2.63
CA ASP A 341 9.57 0.88 1.25
C ASP A 341 8.31 1.26 0.46
N GLY A 342 8.10 2.57 0.32
CA GLY A 342 6.94 3.11 -0.41
C GLY A 342 6.82 2.65 -1.84
N VAL A 343 7.94 2.43 -2.54
CA VAL A 343 7.92 1.98 -3.93
C VAL A 343 7.40 0.55 -4.00
N THR A 344 7.93 -0.36 -3.18
CA THR A 344 7.45 -1.75 -3.10
C THR A 344 5.97 -1.80 -2.68
N LEU A 345 5.56 -0.97 -1.73
CA LEU A 345 4.15 -0.90 -1.32
C LEU A 345 3.23 -0.40 -2.43
N LEU A 346 3.63 0.66 -3.14
CA LEU A 346 2.85 1.20 -4.26
C LEU A 346 2.72 0.16 -5.39
N LEU A 347 3.79 -0.55 -5.72
CA LEU A 347 3.76 -1.62 -6.73
C LEU A 347 2.87 -2.79 -6.29
N TRP A 348 2.88 -3.15 -5.00
CA TRP A 348 1.95 -4.15 -4.47
C TRP A 348 0.50 -3.70 -4.61
N ASP A 349 0.27 -2.43 -4.30
CA ASP A 349 -1.04 -1.84 -4.28
C ASP A 349 -1.61 -1.67 -5.70
N GLU A 350 -0.78 -1.35 -6.69
CA GLU A 350 -1.13 -1.41 -8.12
C GLU A 350 -1.41 -2.84 -8.57
N LEU A 351 -0.55 -3.79 -8.16
CA LEU A 351 -0.66 -5.21 -8.52
C LEU A 351 -1.98 -5.83 -8.06
N VAL A 352 -2.40 -5.54 -6.83
CA VAL A 352 -3.60 -6.14 -6.22
C VAL A 352 -4.84 -5.26 -6.46
N GLY A 353 -4.65 -3.94 -6.50
CA GLY A 353 -5.70 -2.94 -6.64
C GLY A 353 -6.76 -3.04 -5.56
N SER A 354 -8.00 -2.71 -5.94
CA SER A 354 -9.19 -2.85 -5.09
C SER A 354 -9.73 -4.28 -4.98
N SER A 355 -9.03 -5.28 -5.53
CA SER A 355 -9.49 -6.67 -5.59
C SER A 355 -9.56 -7.34 -4.21
N LEU A 356 -8.81 -6.82 -3.23
CA LEU A 356 -8.78 -7.31 -1.87
C LEU A 356 -9.14 -6.20 -0.87
N HIS A 357 -9.86 -6.57 0.18
CA HIS A 357 -10.00 -5.70 1.35
C HIS A 357 -8.61 -5.36 1.92
N PRO A 358 -8.35 -4.12 2.39
CA PRO A 358 -7.01 -3.70 2.85
C PRO A 358 -6.34 -4.65 3.84
N ASP A 359 -7.07 -5.12 4.86
CA ASP A 359 -6.55 -6.08 5.85
C ASP A 359 -6.15 -7.43 5.23
N LEU A 360 -6.89 -7.86 4.20
CA LEU A 360 -6.58 -9.09 3.47
C LEU A 360 -5.38 -8.86 2.53
N SER A 361 -5.30 -7.70 1.88
CA SER A 361 -4.17 -7.30 1.04
C SER A 361 -2.85 -7.30 1.84
N ILE A 362 -2.82 -6.69 3.03
CA ILE A 362 -1.62 -6.67 3.88
C ILE A 362 -1.24 -8.09 4.35
N ARG A 363 -2.22 -8.93 4.70
CA ARG A 363 -1.97 -10.34 5.05
C ARG A 363 -1.40 -11.12 3.87
N PHE A 364 -1.91 -10.87 2.66
CA PHE A 364 -1.44 -11.51 1.46
C PHE A 364 -0.01 -11.05 1.12
N LEU A 365 0.27 -9.74 1.14
CA LEU A 365 1.61 -9.16 0.99
C LEU A 365 2.61 -9.83 1.94
N LYS A 366 2.29 -9.90 3.23
CA LYS A 366 3.14 -10.55 4.24
C LYS A 366 3.44 -12.00 3.87
N GLY A 367 2.43 -12.75 3.43
CA GLY A 367 2.58 -14.14 3.02
C GLY A 367 3.48 -14.30 1.79
N VAL A 368 3.29 -13.42 0.80
CA VAL A 368 4.08 -13.38 -0.45
C VAL A 368 5.53 -13.03 -0.14
N THR A 369 5.77 -11.91 0.56
CA THR A 369 7.11 -11.47 0.98
C THR A 369 7.82 -12.60 1.72
N LYS A 370 7.17 -13.21 2.72
CA LYS A 370 7.77 -14.31 3.49
C LYS A 370 8.17 -15.50 2.63
N SER A 371 7.28 -15.93 1.73
CA SER A 371 7.54 -17.09 0.87
C SER A 371 8.61 -16.81 -0.17
N PHE A 372 8.62 -15.59 -0.73
CA PHE A 372 9.62 -15.13 -1.68
C PHE A 372 10.99 -15.02 -1.02
N THR A 373 11.11 -14.31 0.10
CA THR A 373 12.36 -14.19 0.86
C THR A 373 12.95 -15.55 1.18
N GLN A 374 12.15 -16.49 1.69
CA GLN A 374 12.65 -17.83 2.03
C GLN A 374 13.15 -18.63 0.83
N THR A 375 12.51 -18.46 -0.33
CA THR A 375 12.87 -19.18 -1.56
C THR A 375 14.09 -18.54 -2.21
N TYR A 376 14.09 -17.21 -2.30
CA TYR A 376 15.16 -16.41 -2.86
C TYR A 376 16.45 -16.53 -2.04
N ALA A 377 16.37 -16.41 -0.71
CA ALA A 377 17.50 -16.58 0.21
C ALA A 377 18.23 -17.92 0.02
N LYS A 378 17.46 -19.02 -0.11
CA LYS A 378 18.02 -20.34 -0.39
C LYS A 378 18.73 -20.39 -1.73
N GLY A 379 18.19 -19.71 -2.74
CA GLY A 379 18.81 -19.59 -4.06
C GLY A 379 20.12 -18.81 -4.01
N VAL A 380 20.14 -17.65 -3.35
CA VAL A 380 21.33 -16.81 -3.17
C VAL A 380 22.42 -17.54 -2.39
N ALA A 381 22.09 -18.13 -1.24
CA ALA A 381 23.05 -18.89 -0.43
C ALA A 381 23.69 -20.03 -1.23
N LEU A 382 22.91 -20.69 -2.09
CA LEU A 382 23.39 -21.77 -2.94
C LEU A 382 24.27 -21.27 -4.10
N LYS A 383 23.90 -20.15 -4.73
CA LYS A 383 24.75 -19.47 -5.76
C LYS A 383 26.11 -19.12 -5.15
N LYS A 384 26.13 -18.56 -3.93
CA LYS A 384 27.35 -18.23 -3.18
C LYS A 384 28.19 -19.46 -2.85
N LEU A 385 27.58 -20.51 -2.30
CA LEU A 385 28.27 -21.77 -1.99
C LEU A 385 28.92 -22.40 -3.24
N ASN A 386 28.20 -22.41 -4.37
CA ASN A 386 28.72 -22.92 -5.63
C ASN A 386 29.90 -22.10 -6.15
N GLY A 387 29.83 -20.76 -6.02
CA GLY A 387 30.93 -19.85 -6.34
C GLY A 387 32.19 -20.15 -5.51
N HIS A 388 32.06 -20.36 -4.21
CA HIS A 388 33.19 -20.72 -3.33
C HIS A 388 33.80 -22.07 -3.68
N LEU A 389 32.98 -23.06 -4.04
CA LEU A 389 33.45 -24.42 -4.37
C LEU A 389 34.10 -24.52 -5.75
N LYS A 390 34.19 -23.41 -6.52
CA LYS A 390 34.66 -23.39 -7.92
C LYS A 390 34.00 -24.47 -8.80
N LYS A 391 32.79 -24.92 -8.42
CA LYS A 391 32.02 -25.81 -9.27
C LYS A 391 31.60 -24.96 -10.47
N ALA A 392 31.76 -25.50 -11.69
CA ALA A 392 31.24 -24.87 -12.90
C ALA A 392 29.82 -24.38 -12.61
N PHE A 393 29.53 -23.10 -12.85
CA PHE A 393 28.32 -22.38 -12.46
C PHE A 393 27.08 -23.27 -12.60
N VAL A 394 26.76 -24.00 -11.54
CA VAL A 394 25.48 -24.68 -11.46
C VAL A 394 24.59 -23.52 -11.07
N ALA A 395 23.92 -22.95 -12.08
CA ALA A 395 22.75 -22.11 -11.92
C ALA A 395 22.01 -22.58 -10.67
N ILE A 396 21.59 -21.64 -9.81
CA ILE A 396 20.86 -21.87 -8.55
C ILE A 396 20.25 -23.26 -8.59
N SER A 397 20.56 -24.16 -7.65
CA SER A 397 19.96 -25.50 -7.66
C SER A 397 18.45 -25.44 -7.33
N LEU A 398 17.68 -24.78 -8.19
CA LEU A 398 16.59 -25.39 -8.91
C LEU A 398 16.84 -26.90 -8.95
N ARG A 399 15.89 -27.69 -8.45
CA ARG A 399 15.99 -29.15 -8.18
C ARG A 399 16.33 -30.00 -9.42
N HIS A 400 17.40 -29.67 -10.13
CA HIS A 400 17.67 -30.00 -11.53
C HIS A 400 18.91 -30.90 -11.63
N SER A 401 19.73 -30.97 -10.57
CA SER A 401 20.81 -31.95 -10.45
C SER A 401 20.38 -33.28 -9.80
N ILE A 402 19.11 -33.43 -9.41
CA ILE A 402 18.56 -34.76 -9.09
C ILE A 402 18.09 -35.34 -10.43
N ALA A 403 18.79 -36.39 -10.88
CA ALA A 403 18.45 -37.17 -12.06
C ALA A 403 16.95 -37.44 -12.14
N PRO A 404 16.35 -37.46 -13.34
CA PRO A 404 14.96 -37.86 -13.49
C PRO A 404 14.75 -39.18 -12.76
N ARG A 405 13.79 -39.22 -11.82
CA ARG A 405 13.29 -40.49 -11.30
C ARG A 405 12.67 -41.20 -12.50
N GLN A 406 13.41 -42.17 -13.04
CA GLN A 406 12.88 -43.17 -13.96
C GLN A 406 11.75 -43.93 -13.29
#